data_AF-A0A815Y0D9-F1
#
_entry.id   AF-A0A815Y0D9-F1
#
_cell.length_a   1.000
_cell.length_b   1.000
_cell.length_c   1.000
_cell.angle_alpha   90.00
_cell.angle_beta   90.00
_cell.angle_gamma   90.00
#
_symmetry.space_group_name_H-M   'P 1'
#
loop_
_entity.id
_entity.type
_entity.pdbx_description
1 polymer ?
#
loop_
_entity_poly.entity_id
_entity_poly.type
_entity_poly.pdbx_seq_one_letter_code
_entity_poly.pdbx_strand_id
1 'polypeptide(L)' 'ISHHPPITNFYVSNRKEGFCVQGSILARSKFYGNSLSAILDGAARLTLL' A
#
# COMPACT_ATOMS: atom_id res chain seq x y z
N ILE A 1 -4.72 -1.18 9.02
CA ILE A 1 -4.08 -1.70 10.26
C ILE A 1 -3.80 -0.61 11.30
N SER A 2 -3.57 0.65 10.91
CA SER A 2 -3.37 1.75 11.85
C SER A 2 -4.18 2.97 11.40
N HIS A 3 -4.68 3.76 12.35
CA HIS A 3 -5.40 5.01 12.10
C HIS A 3 -4.51 6.24 12.24
N HIS A 4 -3.61 6.24 13.24
CA HIS A 4 -2.64 7.31 13.49
C HIS A 4 -1.22 6.74 13.65
N PRO A 5 -0.37 6.75 12.60
CA PRO A 5 -0.68 7.25 11.25
C PRO A 5 -1.51 6.23 10.45
N PRO A 6 -2.21 6.65 9.37
CA PRO A 6 -3.10 5.78 8.61
C PRO A 6 -2.31 4.81 7.74
N ILE A 7 -2.34 3.52 8.10
CA ILE A 7 -1.64 2.45 7.38
C ILE A 7 -2.64 1.37 6.98
N THR A 8 -2.64 0.98 5.71
CA THR A 8 -3.45 -0.10 5.14
C THR A 8 -2.57 -1.21 4.63
N ASN A 9 -2.91 -2.47 4.95
CA ASN A 9 -2.24 -3.64 4.37
C ASN A 9 -3.13 -4.27 3.32
N PHE A 10 -2.51 -4.92 2.33
CA PHE A 10 -3.20 -5.75 1.36
C PHE A 10 -2.44 -7.06 1.13
N TYR A 11 -3.20 -8.11 0.81
CA TYR A 11 -2.69 -9.42 0.46
C TYR A 11 -3.60 -10.01 -0.62
N VAL A 12 -3.00 -10.41 -1.73
CA VAL A 12 -3.68 -10.98 -2.91
C VAL A 12 -2.96 -12.28 -3.25
N SER A 13 -3.70 -13.37 -3.43
CA SER A 13 -3.12 -14.66 -3.80
C SER A 13 -3.85 -15.23 -5.01
N ASN A 14 -3.08 -15.66 -6.00
CA ASN A 14 -3.54 -16.49 -7.10
C ASN A 14 -2.71 -17.77 -7.11
N ARG A 15 -3.14 -18.74 -6.30
CA ARG A 15 -2.44 -20.03 -6.20
C ARG A 15 -2.54 -20.86 -7.50
N LYS A 16 -3.62 -20.68 -8.28
CA LYS A 16 -3.78 -21.36 -9.56
C LYS A 16 -2.67 -20.95 -10.54
N GLU A 17 -2.33 -19.67 -10.56
CA GLU A 17 -1.28 -19.12 -11.42
C GLU A 17 0.07 -18.95 -10.69
N GLY A 18 0.24 -19.55 -9.51
CA GLY A 18 1.53 -19.62 -8.82
C GLY A 18 2.08 -18.30 -8.30
N PHE A 19 1.26 -17.38 -7.76
CA PHE A 19 1.80 -16.17 -7.14
C PHE A 19 0.99 -15.60 -5.97
N CYS A 20 1.66 -14.77 -5.17
CA CYS A 20 1.03 -13.85 -4.23
C CYS A 20 1.65 -12.45 -4.27
N VAL A 21 0.85 -11.44 -3.99
CA VAL A 21 1.26 -10.03 -3.86
C VAL A 21 0.80 -9.52 -2.52
N GLN A 22 1.68 -8.88 -1.78
CA GLN A 22 1.38 -8.35 -0.46
C GLN A 22 2.12 -7.05 -0.19
N GLY A 23 1.58 -6.19 0.65
CA GLY A 23 2.23 -4.93 0.97
C GLY A 23 1.46 -4.10 1.98
N SER A 24 2.02 -2.93 2.25
CA SER A 24 1.43 -1.93 3.13
C SER A 24 1.59 -0.54 2.53
N ILE A 25 0.60 0.31 2.73
CA ILE A 25 0.57 1.70 2.29
C ILE A 25 0.32 2.59 3.52
N LEU A 26 1.28 3.46 3.82
CA LEU A 26 1.14 4.64 4.67
C LEU A 26 0.66 5.79 3.79
N ALA A 27 -0.56 6.27 4.02
CA ALA A 27 -1.10 7.42 3.31
C ALA A 27 -0.76 8.71 4.08
N ARG A 28 -0.15 9.69 3.43
CA ARG A 28 0.08 11.01 4.02
C ARG A 28 -0.51 12.10 3.14
N SER A 29 -1.40 12.89 3.70
CA SER A 29 -1.93 14.07 3.01
C SER A 29 -1.01 15.26 3.22
N LYS A 30 -0.64 15.95 2.13
CA LYS A 30 0.13 17.19 2.19
C LYS A 30 -0.47 18.25 1.28
N PHE A 31 -0.83 19.38 1.87
CA PHE A 31 -1.29 20.57 1.18
C PHE A 31 -0.11 21.51 0.94
N TYR A 32 0.04 21.99 -0.28
CA TYR A 32 1.14 22.86 -0.74
C TYR A 32 0.65 24.26 -1.12
N GLY A 33 -0.53 24.67 -0.64
CA GLY A 33 -1.17 25.94 -1.01
C GLY A 33 -2.03 25.79 -2.26
N ASN A 34 -1.44 25.67 -3.44
CA ASN A 34 -2.22 25.53 -4.69
C ASN A 34 -2.54 24.07 -5.06
N SER A 35 -2.02 23.10 -4.31
CA SER A 35 -2.15 21.68 -4.65
C SER A 35 -2.23 20.82 -3.40
N LEU A 36 -2.87 19.66 -3.53
CA LEU A 36 -2.99 18.64 -2.50
C LEU A 36 -2.43 17.32 -3.05
N SER A 37 -1.67 16.59 -2.24
CA SER A 37 -1.19 15.26 -2.57
C SER A 37 -1.53 14.26 -1.48
N ALA A 38 -1.96 13.07 -1.89
CA ALA A 38 -1.90 11.87 -1.06
C ALA A 38 -0.59 11.14 -1.43
N ILE A 39 0.40 11.25 -0.56
CA ILE A 39 1.67 10.54 -0.71
C ILE A 39 1.43 9.12 -0.21
N LEU A 40 1.63 8.14 -1.09
CA LEU A 40 1.45 6.71 -0.81
C LEU A 40 2.81 6.08 -0.59
N ASP A 41 3.24 6.04 0.67
CA ASP A 41 4.50 5.43 1.05
C ASP A 41 4.30 3.97 1.39
N GLY A 42 5.08 3.09 0.79
CA GLY A 42 4.91 1.67 1.01
C GLY A 42 5.72 0.85 0.03
N ALA A 43 5.64 -0.46 0.22
CA ALA A 43 6.21 -1.42 -0.70
C ALA A 43 5.24 -2.56 -0.93
N ALA A 44 5.25 -3.07 -2.16
CA ALA A 44 4.62 -4.32 -2.52
C ALA A 44 5.69 -5.37 -2.76
N ARG A 45 5.43 -6.60 -2.33
CA ARG A 45 6.24 -7.78 -2.62
C ARG A 45 5.41 -8.75 -3.45
N LEU A 46 5.90 -9.08 -4.63
CA LEU A 46 5.45 -10.21 -5.44
C LEU A 46 6.29 -11.44 -5.05
N THR A 47 5.64 -12.57 -4.81
CA THR A 47 6.27 -13.88 -4.62
C THR A 47 5.71 -14.84 -5.65
N LEU A 48 6.58 -15.52 -6.39
CA LEU A 48 6.23 -16.64 -7.27
C LEU A 48 6.30 -17.94 -6.45
N LEU A 49 5.25 -18.75 -6.51
CA LEU A 49 4.98 -19.93 -5.69
C LEU A 49 5.25 -21.23 -6.45
#